data_AF-A0A2C9JTD0-F1
#
_entry.id   AF-A0A2C9JTD0-F1
#
_cell.length_a   1.000
_cell.length_b   1.000
_cell.length_c   1.000
_cell.angle_alpha   90.00
_cell.angle_beta   90.00
_cell.angle_gamma   90.00
#
_symmetry.space_group_name_H-M   'P 1'
#
loop_
_entity.id
_entity.type
_entity.pdbx_description
1 polymer ?
#
loop_
_entity_poly.entity_id
_entity_poly.type
_entity_poly.pdbx_seq_one_letter_code
_entity_poly.pdbx_strand_id
1 'polypeptide(L)'
;MSRSPLANNSNYYIMDHCYWTPTTKACARGASSLYQILCVREMILSGTLEPLTIRETVPVCMEQYKRIFSTTRIPGEEVDTIQTYPASKSQHIIVSRRGLLYRVEILDKNGNLIGPCGLQKLLEWIVEDADLQCINVSEFERSIPVLTSMDRTQWAKTRQEFFSDGINRESLNCVESAILFLFLDTEAFSDLSSRASHLIHGRAGQFWFDKSLQLIVMADGHMGLNCEHSYADAPVVAHVIEYNFTYEILSELYDSEGNCTDIHKNGTQENLKCSPSLLQWEVNSKLSCVIDSACNLANKNNTDLDLLVCDHEQFGKGAIKKCKMSPDAFIQMAVMTTHRKLTGQAALVYEVNS
;
A
#
# COMPACT_ATOMS: atom_id res chain seq x y z
N MET A 1 16.08 -13.85 -10.74
CA MET A 1 15.36 -12.84 -9.94
C MET A 1 15.90 -12.89 -8.52
N SER A 2 15.96 -11.76 -7.81
CA SER A 2 16.43 -11.75 -6.42
C SER A 2 15.56 -12.65 -5.54
N ARG A 3 16.19 -13.36 -4.60
CA ARG A 3 15.53 -14.18 -3.57
C ARG A 3 15.52 -13.48 -2.19
N SER A 4 16.05 -12.26 -2.12
CA SER A 4 16.03 -11.40 -0.93
C SER A 4 14.61 -10.93 -0.59
N PRO A 5 14.40 -10.40 0.63
CA PRO A 5 13.11 -9.86 1.05
C PRO A 5 12.58 -8.78 0.13
N LEU A 6 11.26 -8.66 0.01
CA LEU A 6 10.63 -7.59 -0.78
C LEU A 6 10.76 -6.22 -0.11
N ALA A 7 10.58 -6.16 1.21
CA ALA A 7 10.80 -4.97 2.01
C ALA A 7 12.24 -4.45 1.83
N ASN A 8 12.41 -3.13 1.73
CA ASN A 8 13.67 -2.41 1.49
C ASN A 8 14.36 -2.67 0.14
N ASN A 9 14.24 -3.87 -0.45
CA ASN A 9 15.00 -4.25 -1.65
C ASN A 9 14.19 -4.17 -2.95
N SER A 10 12.86 -4.21 -2.89
CA SER A 10 12.01 -4.28 -4.08
C SER A 10 10.79 -3.39 -3.98
N ASN A 11 10.02 -3.46 -2.90
CA ASN A 11 8.82 -2.64 -2.76
C ASN A 11 9.19 -1.17 -2.69
N TYR A 12 8.39 -0.34 -3.35
CA TYR A 12 8.52 1.12 -3.31
C TYR A 12 7.33 1.75 -2.57
N TYR A 13 7.47 3.03 -2.27
CA TYR A 13 6.44 3.78 -1.55
C TYR A 13 6.04 5.04 -2.31
N ILE A 14 4.85 5.55 -2.00
CA ILE A 14 4.33 6.84 -2.47
C ILE A 14 3.82 7.59 -1.25
N MET A 15 4.24 8.85 -1.07
CA MET A 15 3.70 9.74 -0.04
C MET A 15 2.49 10.53 -0.56
N ASP A 16 1.64 10.95 0.36
CA ASP A 16 0.53 11.88 0.09
C ASP A 16 1.01 13.30 -0.25
N HIS A 17 0.17 14.29 -0.01
CA HIS A 17 0.48 15.72 -0.17
C HIS A 17 1.63 16.24 0.73
N CYS A 18 2.31 15.38 1.50
CA CYS A 18 3.45 15.65 2.36
C CYS A 18 3.13 16.63 3.51
N TYR A 19 2.90 17.90 3.19
CA TYR A 19 2.76 18.99 4.14
C TYR A 19 1.32 19.43 4.40
N TRP A 20 0.37 18.88 3.65
CA TRP A 20 -1.04 19.21 3.77
C TRP A 20 -1.86 17.94 3.99
N THR A 21 -2.86 18.04 4.86
CA THR A 21 -3.88 17.02 5.05
C THR A 21 -5.26 17.71 5.06
N PRO A 22 -6.27 17.15 4.37
CA PRO A 22 -7.61 17.73 4.36
C PRO A 22 -8.39 17.47 5.65
N THR A 23 -8.02 16.43 6.39
CA THR A 23 -8.59 16.05 7.68
C THR A 23 -7.54 15.29 8.48
N THR A 24 -7.58 15.45 9.80
CA THR A 24 -6.76 14.68 10.74
C THR A 24 -7.44 13.37 11.18
N LYS A 25 -8.70 13.15 10.76
CA LYS A 25 -9.43 11.91 11.06
C LYS A 25 -9.02 10.79 10.12
N ALA A 26 -8.15 9.90 10.61
CA ALA A 26 -7.63 8.75 9.86
C ALA A 26 -8.74 7.92 9.18
N CYS A 27 -9.81 7.55 9.90
CA CYS A 27 -10.91 6.78 9.32
C CYS A 27 -11.64 7.53 8.20
N ALA A 28 -11.84 8.85 8.34
CA ALA A 28 -12.49 9.65 7.30
C ALA A 28 -11.62 9.73 6.05
N ARG A 29 -10.34 10.10 6.19
CA ARG A 29 -9.43 10.20 5.03
C ARG A 29 -9.20 8.86 4.36
N GLY A 30 -9.04 7.80 5.16
CA GLY A 30 -8.91 6.42 4.69
C GLY A 30 -10.13 5.93 3.92
N ALA A 31 -11.34 6.22 4.42
CA ALA A 31 -12.59 5.86 3.75
C ALA A 31 -12.77 6.57 2.40
N SER A 32 -12.55 7.88 2.39
CA SER A 32 -12.64 8.69 1.17
C SER A 32 -11.62 8.22 0.12
N SER A 33 -10.38 8.01 0.54
CA SER A 33 -9.30 7.58 -0.36
C SER A 33 -9.53 6.16 -0.88
N LEU A 34 -9.95 5.23 -0.02
CA LEU A 34 -10.34 3.89 -0.42
C LEU A 34 -11.45 3.93 -1.47
N TYR A 35 -12.50 4.73 -1.25
CA TYR A 35 -13.62 4.87 -2.18
C TYR A 35 -13.14 5.33 -3.57
N GLN A 36 -12.31 6.37 -3.64
CA GLN A 36 -11.80 6.87 -4.92
C GLN A 36 -10.91 5.84 -5.64
N ILE A 37 -10.05 5.12 -4.91
CA ILE A 37 -9.25 4.03 -5.48
C ILE A 37 -10.15 2.93 -6.06
N LEU A 38 -11.24 2.59 -5.37
CA LEU A 38 -12.21 1.61 -5.85
C LEU A 38 -13.02 2.12 -7.06
N CYS A 39 -13.33 3.40 -7.14
CA CYS A 39 -13.90 4.01 -8.34
C CYS A 39 -12.98 3.85 -9.55
N VAL A 40 -11.67 4.10 -9.39
CA VAL A 40 -10.69 3.88 -10.47
C VAL A 40 -10.60 2.40 -10.86
N ARG A 41 -10.68 1.48 -9.90
CA ARG A 41 -10.78 0.03 -10.19
C ARG A 41 -11.99 -0.28 -11.06
N GLU A 42 -13.17 0.27 -10.77
CA GLU A 42 -14.36 0.09 -11.59
C GLU A 42 -14.19 0.68 -13.00
N MET A 43 -13.49 1.81 -13.14
CA MET A 43 -13.16 2.37 -14.45
C MET A 43 -12.24 1.46 -15.27
N ILE A 44 -11.25 0.82 -14.62
CA ILE A 44 -10.35 -0.15 -15.26
C ILE A 44 -11.14 -1.39 -15.71
N LEU A 45 -12.02 -1.93 -14.84
CA LEU A 45 -12.81 -3.12 -15.14
C LEU A 45 -13.84 -2.88 -16.25
N SER A 46 -14.45 -1.70 -16.27
CA SER A 46 -15.42 -1.31 -17.30
C SER A 46 -14.76 -0.80 -18.60
N GLY A 47 -13.45 -0.59 -18.60
CA GLY A 47 -12.72 -0.04 -19.75
C GLY A 47 -13.02 1.43 -20.03
N THR A 48 -13.47 2.18 -19.00
CA THR A 48 -13.80 3.61 -19.09
C THR A 48 -12.67 4.53 -18.61
N LEU A 49 -11.62 3.97 -18.00
CA LEU A 49 -10.42 4.75 -17.66
C LEU A 49 -9.73 5.23 -18.93
N GLU A 50 -9.56 6.55 -19.06
CA GLU A 50 -8.86 7.12 -20.21
C GLU A 50 -7.38 6.68 -20.21
N PRO A 51 -6.83 6.29 -21.38
CA PRO A 51 -5.43 5.92 -21.47
C PRO A 51 -4.51 7.09 -21.13
N LEU A 52 -3.42 6.81 -20.41
CA LEU A 52 -2.35 7.77 -20.24
C LEU A 52 -1.74 8.11 -21.61
N THR A 53 -1.52 9.40 -21.87
CA THR A 53 -0.91 9.86 -23.12
C THR A 53 0.37 10.66 -22.86
N ILE A 54 1.43 10.35 -23.60
CA ILE A 54 2.65 11.15 -23.60
C ILE A 54 2.37 12.38 -24.45
N ARG A 55 2.48 13.57 -23.83
CA ARG A 55 2.25 14.88 -24.48
C ARG A 55 0.92 14.94 -25.23
N GLU A 56 -0.14 14.35 -24.66
CA GLU A 56 -1.49 14.34 -25.23
C GLU A 56 -1.58 13.70 -26.64
N THR A 57 -0.57 12.94 -27.06
CA THR A 57 -0.43 12.50 -28.46
C THR A 57 -0.16 11.01 -28.62
N VAL A 58 0.61 10.39 -27.73
CA VAL A 58 0.97 8.97 -27.86
C VAL A 58 0.40 8.18 -26.68
N PRO A 59 -0.58 7.27 -26.89
CA PRO A 59 -1.11 6.47 -25.80
C PRO A 59 -0.07 5.47 -25.28
N VAL A 60 -0.04 5.29 -23.96
CA VAL A 60 0.80 4.32 -23.27
C VAL A 60 0.05 3.00 -23.12
N CYS A 61 0.79 1.89 -23.07
CA CYS A 61 0.21 0.57 -22.83
C CYS A 61 -0.49 0.51 -21.45
N MET A 62 -1.75 0.07 -21.42
CA MET A 62 -2.55 -0.05 -20.20
C MET A 62 -2.54 -1.45 -19.58
N GLU A 63 -1.71 -2.39 -20.07
CA GLU A 63 -1.75 -3.79 -19.62
C GLU A 63 -1.42 -3.96 -18.13
N GLN A 64 -0.48 -3.17 -17.61
CA GLN A 64 -0.09 -3.20 -16.21
C GLN A 64 -1.24 -2.80 -15.25
N TYR A 65 -2.20 -1.97 -15.70
CA TYR A 65 -3.33 -1.52 -14.88
C TYR A 65 -4.25 -2.66 -14.46
N LYS A 66 -4.32 -3.73 -15.27
CA LYS A 66 -5.10 -4.94 -14.95
C LYS A 66 -4.59 -5.68 -13.71
N ARG A 67 -3.37 -5.38 -13.26
CA ARG A 67 -2.69 -6.06 -12.15
C ARG A 67 -2.52 -5.19 -10.89
N ILE A 68 -3.01 -3.95 -10.89
CA ILE A 68 -2.96 -3.07 -9.70
C ILE A 68 -3.76 -3.65 -8.54
N PHE A 69 -4.92 -4.21 -8.87
CA PHE A 69 -5.87 -4.73 -7.89
C PHE A 69 -5.91 -6.25 -7.92
N SER A 70 -6.39 -6.83 -6.82
CA SER A 70 -6.66 -8.28 -6.72
C SER A 70 -5.43 -9.12 -7.05
N THR A 71 -4.23 -8.56 -6.88
CA THR A 71 -2.96 -9.16 -7.30
C THR A 71 -2.06 -9.39 -6.09
N THR A 72 -1.37 -10.53 -6.08
CA THR A 72 -0.42 -10.90 -5.04
C THR A 72 0.75 -11.64 -5.67
N ARG A 73 1.94 -11.49 -5.09
CA ARG A 73 3.13 -12.24 -5.46
C ARG A 73 3.25 -13.48 -4.58
N ILE A 74 2.97 -14.64 -5.14
CA ILE A 74 3.06 -15.93 -4.43
C ILE A 74 4.53 -16.37 -4.41
N PRO A 75 5.13 -16.62 -3.23
CA PRO A 75 6.50 -17.10 -3.14
C PRO A 75 6.60 -18.54 -3.69
N GLY A 76 7.57 -18.80 -4.56
CA GLY A 76 7.99 -20.16 -4.93
C GLY A 76 9.40 -20.42 -4.42
N GLU A 77 9.89 -21.66 -4.38
CA GLU A 77 11.23 -21.92 -3.84
C GLU A 77 12.34 -21.27 -4.70
N GLU A 78 12.23 -21.38 -6.01
CA GLU A 78 13.20 -20.83 -6.98
C GLU A 78 12.68 -19.55 -7.65
N VAL A 79 11.39 -19.52 -7.98
CA VAL A 79 10.76 -18.44 -8.75
C VAL A 79 9.38 -18.15 -8.18
N ASP A 80 9.09 -16.88 -7.95
CA ASP A 80 7.78 -16.42 -7.49
C ASP A 80 6.80 -16.29 -8.65
N THR A 81 5.51 -16.31 -8.37
CA THR A 81 4.46 -16.16 -9.39
C THR A 81 3.56 -14.97 -9.05
N ILE A 82 3.27 -14.14 -10.05
CA ILE A 82 2.26 -13.10 -9.92
C ILE A 82 0.89 -13.69 -10.21
N GLN A 83 0.01 -13.62 -9.22
CA GLN A 83 -1.36 -14.10 -9.31
C GLN A 83 -2.33 -12.93 -9.21
N THR A 84 -3.12 -12.73 -10.26
CA THR A 84 -4.26 -11.81 -10.28
C THR A 84 -5.55 -12.62 -10.18
N TYR A 85 -6.43 -12.25 -9.25
CA TYR A 85 -7.72 -12.88 -9.04
C TYR A 85 -8.82 -12.15 -9.82
N PRO A 86 -9.76 -12.87 -10.46
CA PRO A 86 -10.85 -12.24 -11.20
C PRO A 86 -11.80 -11.50 -10.25
N ALA A 87 -12.43 -10.43 -10.73
CA ALA A 87 -13.36 -9.61 -9.94
C ALA A 87 -14.55 -10.42 -9.36
N SER A 88 -14.93 -11.54 -9.99
CA SER A 88 -15.97 -12.45 -9.47
C SER A 88 -15.55 -13.19 -8.19
N LYS A 89 -14.25 -13.26 -7.89
CA LYS A 89 -13.67 -13.89 -6.70
C LYS A 89 -13.04 -12.87 -5.74
N SER A 90 -12.84 -11.63 -6.17
CA SER A 90 -12.21 -10.55 -5.41
C SER A 90 -13.19 -9.39 -5.25
N GLN A 91 -13.97 -9.42 -4.17
CA GLN A 91 -15.00 -8.43 -3.82
C GLN A 91 -14.80 -7.81 -2.42
N HIS A 92 -13.67 -8.12 -1.79
CA HIS A 92 -13.34 -7.66 -0.44
C HIS A 92 -11.95 -7.04 -0.40
N ILE A 93 -11.71 -6.22 0.62
CA ILE A 93 -10.38 -5.78 1.01
C ILE A 93 -9.97 -6.46 2.32
N ILE A 94 -8.68 -6.34 2.67
CA ILE A 94 -8.22 -6.57 4.03
C ILE A 94 -7.97 -5.23 4.70
N VAL A 95 -8.54 -5.03 5.89
CA VAL A 95 -8.23 -3.89 6.76
C VAL A 95 -7.40 -4.40 7.93
N SER A 96 -6.26 -3.77 8.19
CA SER A 96 -5.36 -4.12 9.28
C SER A 96 -5.33 -3.03 10.35
N ARG A 97 -5.47 -3.44 11.62
CA ARG A 97 -5.31 -2.58 12.80
C ARG A 97 -4.64 -3.40 13.90
N ARG A 98 -3.53 -2.90 14.46
CA ARG A 98 -2.74 -3.58 15.51
C ARG A 98 -2.29 -5.02 15.17
N GLY A 99 -2.15 -5.34 13.89
CA GLY A 99 -1.79 -6.68 13.40
C GLY A 99 -2.99 -7.64 13.25
N LEU A 100 -4.20 -7.21 13.62
CA LEU A 100 -5.43 -7.93 13.36
C LEU A 100 -5.90 -7.64 11.93
N LEU A 101 -6.24 -8.70 11.18
CA LEU A 101 -6.64 -8.60 9.78
C LEU A 101 -8.14 -8.87 9.64
N TYR A 102 -8.87 -7.88 9.13
CA TYR A 102 -10.31 -7.95 8.92
C TYR A 102 -10.60 -8.11 7.44
N ARG A 103 -11.42 -9.09 7.10
CA ARG A 103 -12.03 -9.18 5.78
C ARG A 103 -13.22 -8.22 5.73
N VAL A 104 -13.22 -7.36 4.71
CA VAL A 104 -14.24 -6.31 4.54
C VAL A 104 -14.85 -6.38 3.14
N GLU A 105 -16.16 -6.62 3.07
CA GLU A 105 -16.93 -6.42 1.84
C GLU A 105 -17.04 -4.92 1.53
N ILE A 106 -16.82 -4.55 0.27
CA ILE A 106 -16.94 -3.16 -0.19
C ILE A 106 -18.27 -2.86 -0.89
N LEU A 107 -19.09 -3.89 -1.12
CA LEU A 107 -20.38 -3.77 -1.78
C LEU A 107 -21.53 -3.86 -0.76
N ASP A 108 -22.57 -3.07 -0.98
CA ASP A 108 -23.83 -3.17 -0.27
C ASP A 108 -24.62 -4.42 -0.70
N LYS A 109 -25.76 -4.66 -0.06
CA LYS A 109 -26.67 -5.76 -0.41
C LYS A 109 -27.23 -5.70 -1.83
N ASN A 110 -27.20 -4.54 -2.49
CA ASN A 110 -27.68 -4.32 -3.84
C ASN A 110 -26.56 -4.47 -4.89
N GLY A 111 -25.31 -4.69 -4.46
CA GLY A 111 -24.14 -4.79 -5.32
C GLY A 111 -23.49 -3.43 -5.67
N ASN A 112 -23.89 -2.34 -5.02
CA ASN A 112 -23.29 -1.02 -5.20
C ASN A 112 -22.09 -0.83 -4.27
N LEU A 113 -21.12 -0.03 -4.69
CA LEU A 113 -20.00 0.37 -3.84
C LEU A 113 -20.49 1.18 -2.63
N ILE A 114 -20.01 0.83 -1.44
CA ILE A 114 -20.33 1.57 -0.21
C ILE A 114 -19.67 2.96 -0.28
N GLY A 115 -20.45 4.01 -0.05
CA GLY A 115 -19.97 5.39 -0.10
C GLY A 115 -19.01 5.78 1.05
N PRO A 116 -18.31 6.92 0.94
CA PRO A 116 -17.33 7.38 1.93
C PRO A 116 -17.85 7.42 3.38
N CYS A 117 -19.05 7.93 3.64
CA CYS A 117 -19.63 7.96 4.99
C CYS A 117 -19.85 6.56 5.56
N GLY A 118 -20.30 5.62 4.72
CA GLY A 118 -20.51 4.22 5.10
C GLY A 118 -19.19 3.52 5.41
N LEU A 119 -18.18 3.75 4.56
CA LEU A 119 -16.82 3.24 4.78
C LEU A 119 -16.20 3.85 6.05
N GLN A 120 -16.38 5.15 6.33
CA GLN A 120 -15.85 5.77 7.54
C GLN A 120 -16.38 5.08 8.79
N LYS A 121 -17.71 4.92 8.91
CA LYS A 121 -18.34 4.23 10.05
C LYS A 121 -17.82 2.79 10.20
N LEU A 122 -17.61 2.11 9.08
CA LEU A 122 -17.06 0.76 9.07
C LEU A 122 -15.61 0.74 9.59
N LEU A 123 -14.76 1.67 9.14
CA LEU A 123 -13.38 1.76 9.59
C LEU A 123 -13.29 2.15 11.07
N GLU A 124 -14.15 3.05 11.55
CA GLU A 124 -14.27 3.41 12.97
C GLU A 124 -14.65 2.20 13.81
N TRP A 125 -15.64 1.42 13.38
CA TRP A 125 -16.01 0.16 14.04
C TRP A 125 -14.83 -0.83 14.10
N ILE A 126 -14.06 -0.97 13.01
CA ILE A 126 -12.87 -1.84 12.99
C ILE A 126 -11.81 -1.34 13.96
N VAL A 127 -11.59 -0.02 14.07
CA VAL A 127 -10.66 0.55 15.05
C VAL A 127 -11.08 0.21 16.47
N GLU A 128 -12.36 0.40 16.81
CA GLU A 128 -12.90 0.09 18.14
C GLU A 128 -12.77 -1.41 18.46
N ASP A 129 -13.22 -2.29 17.56
CA ASP A 129 -13.14 -3.74 17.77
C ASP A 129 -11.68 -4.20 17.88
N ALA A 130 -10.80 -3.79 16.96
CA ALA A 130 -9.41 -4.23 16.96
C ALA A 130 -8.63 -3.76 18.21
N ASP A 131 -8.89 -2.54 18.68
CA ASP A 131 -8.24 -2.00 19.87
C ASP A 131 -8.70 -2.74 21.15
N LEU A 132 -9.90 -3.34 21.15
CA LEU A 132 -10.37 -4.23 22.23
C LEU A 132 -9.85 -5.67 22.07
N GLN A 133 -9.93 -6.24 20.87
CA GLN A 133 -9.59 -7.63 20.59
C GLN A 133 -8.08 -7.90 20.70
N CYS A 134 -7.22 -6.91 20.40
CA CYS A 134 -5.77 -7.11 20.36
C CYS A 134 -5.17 -7.57 21.70
N ILE A 135 -5.88 -7.34 22.82
CA ILE A 135 -5.49 -7.77 24.16
C ILE A 135 -5.63 -9.29 24.31
N ASN A 136 -6.55 -9.91 23.58
CA ASN A 136 -6.89 -11.33 23.68
C ASN A 136 -6.22 -12.20 22.60
N VAL A 137 -5.57 -11.58 21.62
CA VAL A 137 -4.89 -12.27 20.51
C VAL A 137 -3.38 -12.19 20.73
N SER A 138 -2.69 -13.32 20.59
CA SER A 138 -1.26 -13.39 20.86
C SER A 138 -0.46 -12.49 19.91
N GLU A 139 0.71 -12.03 20.35
CA GLU A 139 1.59 -11.22 19.49
C GLU A 139 2.02 -11.97 18.22
N PHE A 140 2.21 -13.29 18.30
CA PHE A 140 2.56 -14.10 17.14
C PHE A 140 1.43 -14.15 16.11
N GLU A 141 0.18 -14.34 16.53
CA GLU A 141 -0.97 -14.29 15.62
C GLU A 141 -1.13 -12.90 14.97
N ARG A 142 -0.85 -11.83 15.71
CA ARG A 142 -0.86 -10.45 15.19
C ARG A 142 0.34 -10.13 14.29
N SER A 143 1.36 -10.97 14.27
CA SER A 143 2.61 -10.74 13.53
C SER A 143 2.75 -11.61 12.28
N ILE A 144 1.72 -12.37 11.90
CA ILE A 144 1.71 -13.21 10.69
C ILE A 144 2.21 -12.47 9.42
N PRO A 145 1.89 -11.18 9.17
CA PRO A 145 2.40 -10.48 7.99
C PRO A 145 3.92 -10.43 7.90
N VAL A 146 4.66 -10.59 9.02
CA VAL A 146 6.13 -10.57 9.03
C VAL A 146 6.74 -11.66 8.15
N LEU A 147 6.01 -12.75 7.92
CA LEU A 147 6.50 -13.85 7.10
C LEU A 147 6.75 -13.40 5.64
N THR A 148 6.06 -12.36 5.19
CA THR A 148 6.27 -11.77 3.85
C THR A 148 7.55 -10.95 3.72
N SER A 149 8.24 -10.63 4.83
CA SER A 149 9.55 -9.96 4.87
C SER A 149 10.75 -10.92 4.95
N MET A 150 10.49 -12.24 4.93
CA MET A 150 11.55 -13.24 4.88
C MET A 150 12.17 -13.33 3.47
N ASP A 151 13.32 -13.98 3.38
CA ASP A 151 13.86 -14.43 2.09
C ASP A 151 12.80 -15.26 1.35
N ARG A 152 12.67 -15.04 0.04
CA ARG A 152 11.54 -15.56 -0.76
C ARG A 152 11.46 -17.08 -0.72
N THR A 153 12.60 -17.75 -0.75
CA THR A 153 12.69 -19.22 -0.67
C THR A 153 12.28 -19.74 0.71
N GLN A 154 12.61 -19.02 1.78
CA GLN A 154 12.19 -19.39 3.13
C GLN A 154 10.70 -19.15 3.31
N TRP A 155 10.18 -18.02 2.82
CA TRP A 155 8.75 -17.74 2.82
C TRP A 155 7.95 -18.81 2.05
N ALA A 156 8.43 -19.24 0.88
CA ALA A 156 7.80 -20.33 0.12
C ALA A 156 7.66 -21.62 0.94
N LYS A 157 8.73 -22.03 1.62
CA LYS A 157 8.74 -23.24 2.47
C LYS A 157 7.82 -23.10 3.68
N THR A 158 7.87 -21.97 4.37
CA THR A 158 6.99 -21.67 5.51
C THR A 158 5.52 -21.64 5.08
N ARG A 159 5.20 -21.01 3.94
CA ARG A 159 3.85 -20.99 3.37
C ARG A 159 3.36 -22.42 3.10
N GLN A 160 4.19 -23.28 2.52
CA GLN A 160 3.85 -24.67 2.26
C GLN A 160 3.63 -25.48 3.55
N GLU A 161 4.48 -25.31 4.56
CA GLU A 161 4.39 -26.08 5.80
C GLU A 161 3.18 -25.68 6.67
N PHE A 162 2.90 -24.38 6.82
CA PHE A 162 1.95 -23.88 7.81
C PHE A 162 0.63 -23.34 7.25
N PHE A 163 0.54 -23.11 5.94
CA PHE A 163 -0.62 -22.45 5.30
C PHE A 163 -1.22 -23.27 4.15
N SER A 164 -0.88 -24.55 4.03
CA SER A 164 -1.44 -25.45 3.00
C SER A 164 -2.74 -26.12 3.39
N ASP A 165 -3.17 -26.05 4.66
CA ASP A 165 -4.42 -26.64 5.12
C ASP A 165 -5.08 -25.86 6.27
N GLY A 166 -6.30 -26.26 6.60
CA GLY A 166 -7.08 -25.73 7.73
C GLY A 166 -7.35 -24.23 7.63
N ILE A 167 -7.47 -23.60 8.80
CA ILE A 167 -7.85 -22.19 8.92
C ILE A 167 -6.80 -21.25 8.34
N ASN A 168 -5.52 -21.62 8.44
CA ASN A 168 -4.41 -20.83 7.87
C ASN A 168 -4.51 -20.75 6.34
N ARG A 169 -4.88 -21.85 5.66
CA ARG A 169 -5.12 -21.83 4.21
C ARG A 169 -6.29 -20.93 3.85
N GLU A 170 -7.39 -21.01 4.61
CA GLU A 170 -8.59 -20.20 4.35
C GLU A 170 -8.31 -18.71 4.53
N SER A 171 -7.67 -18.33 5.64
CA SER A 171 -7.26 -16.94 5.91
C SER A 171 -6.24 -16.44 4.88
N LEU A 172 -5.27 -17.27 4.48
CA LEU A 172 -4.29 -16.90 3.45
C LEU A 172 -4.95 -16.70 2.08
N ASN A 173 -5.87 -17.58 1.68
CA ASN A 173 -6.64 -17.41 0.44
C ASN A 173 -7.46 -16.13 0.46
N CYS A 174 -8.03 -15.78 1.62
CA CYS A 174 -8.75 -14.51 1.80
C CYS A 174 -7.83 -13.30 1.59
N VAL A 175 -6.64 -13.32 2.19
CA VAL A 175 -5.61 -12.28 2.03
C VAL A 175 -5.14 -12.15 0.58
N GLU A 176 -4.79 -13.26 -0.05
CA GLU A 176 -4.24 -13.30 -1.40
C GLU A 176 -5.25 -12.79 -2.44
N SER A 177 -6.53 -13.17 -2.28
CA SER A 177 -7.62 -12.79 -3.18
C SER A 177 -8.20 -11.39 -2.95
N ALA A 178 -7.84 -10.70 -1.87
CA ALA A 178 -8.36 -9.36 -1.58
C ALA A 178 -8.02 -8.33 -2.67
N ILE A 179 -8.81 -7.28 -2.82
CA ILE A 179 -8.59 -6.23 -3.84
C ILE A 179 -7.29 -5.46 -3.52
N LEU A 180 -7.12 -5.06 -2.27
CA LEU A 180 -5.96 -4.35 -1.73
C LEU A 180 -5.92 -4.51 -0.20
N PHE A 181 -4.86 -4.01 0.44
CA PHE A 181 -4.81 -3.83 1.89
C PHE A 181 -5.01 -2.36 2.26
N LEU A 182 -5.73 -2.13 3.36
CA LEU A 182 -5.80 -0.85 4.06
C LEU A 182 -5.25 -1.02 5.48
N PHE A 183 -4.24 -0.24 5.85
CA PHE A 183 -3.67 -0.21 7.19
C PHE A 183 -4.15 1.04 7.94
N LEU A 184 -4.76 0.85 9.10
CA LEU A 184 -5.15 1.91 10.02
C LEU A 184 -4.13 1.98 11.16
N ASP A 185 -3.13 2.84 10.98
CA ASP A 185 -2.00 2.93 11.89
C ASP A 185 -2.35 3.59 13.23
N THR A 186 -1.57 3.24 14.24
CA THR A 186 -1.56 3.89 15.55
C THR A 186 -0.52 4.99 15.64
N GLU A 187 0.43 5.03 14.68
CA GLU A 187 1.55 5.96 14.69
C GLU A 187 1.33 7.15 13.75
N ALA A 188 2.00 8.25 14.06
CA ALA A 188 2.06 9.49 13.30
C ALA A 188 3.52 9.94 13.23
N PHE A 189 3.91 10.57 12.12
CA PHE A 189 5.32 10.90 11.85
C PHE A 189 5.46 12.37 11.51
N SER A 190 6.26 13.08 12.32
CA SER A 190 6.43 14.52 12.25
C SER A 190 7.29 15.00 11.08
N ASP A 191 8.18 14.15 10.56
CA ASP A 191 9.08 14.47 9.47
C ASP A 191 8.94 13.49 8.29
N LEU A 192 9.30 13.97 7.09
CA LEU A 192 9.15 13.19 5.86
C LEU A 192 10.05 11.96 5.80
N SER A 193 11.22 11.98 6.46
CA SER A 193 12.16 10.86 6.40
C SER A 193 11.63 9.68 7.21
N SER A 194 11.16 9.95 8.43
CA SER A 194 10.49 8.95 9.26
C SER A 194 9.22 8.42 8.59
N ARG A 195 8.44 9.30 7.95
CA ARG A 195 7.25 8.89 7.20
C ARG A 195 7.57 7.99 6.01
N ALA A 196 8.57 8.37 5.22
CA ALA A 196 9.04 7.59 4.08
C ALA A 196 9.59 6.23 4.50
N SER A 197 10.44 6.18 5.52
CA SER A 197 10.94 4.94 6.13
C SER A 197 9.78 4.04 6.56
N HIS A 198 8.79 4.60 7.24
CA HIS A 198 7.60 3.87 7.65
C HIS A 198 6.80 3.32 6.47
N LEU A 199 6.62 4.08 5.39
CA LEU A 199 5.91 3.59 4.19
C LEU A 199 6.67 2.51 3.41
N ILE A 200 8.00 2.43 3.55
CA ILE A 200 8.82 1.37 2.93
C ILE A 200 8.66 0.05 3.66
N HIS A 201 8.77 0.03 5.00
CA HIS A 201 8.90 -1.22 5.75
C HIS A 201 7.97 -1.34 6.97
N GLY A 202 7.37 -0.26 7.44
CA GLY A 202 6.54 -0.25 8.65
C GLY A 202 7.28 -0.80 9.88
N ARG A 203 6.52 -1.19 10.91
CA ARG A 203 7.04 -2.05 11.98
C ARG A 203 7.11 -3.50 11.51
N ALA A 204 8.00 -4.29 12.13
CA ALA A 204 8.05 -5.72 11.86
C ALA A 204 6.67 -6.37 12.08
N GLY A 205 6.20 -7.11 11.08
CA GLY A 205 4.89 -7.76 11.12
C GLY A 205 3.69 -6.87 10.79
N GLN A 206 3.92 -5.62 10.40
CA GLN A 206 2.82 -4.70 10.09
C GLN A 206 2.27 -4.91 8.67
N PHE A 207 3.13 -4.92 7.64
CA PHE A 207 2.70 -4.95 6.24
C PHE A 207 2.71 -6.34 5.62
N TRP A 208 1.89 -6.51 4.58
CA TRP A 208 1.84 -7.71 3.75
C TRP A 208 2.52 -7.44 2.41
N PHE A 209 3.84 -7.59 2.36
CA PHE A 209 4.67 -7.13 1.23
C PHE A 209 4.39 -7.81 -0.11
N ASP A 210 3.76 -8.98 -0.10
CA ASP A 210 3.37 -9.70 -1.32
C ASP A 210 2.19 -9.03 -2.05
N LYS A 211 1.45 -8.13 -1.39
CA LYS A 211 0.27 -7.51 -1.99
C LYS A 211 0.67 -6.40 -2.97
N SER A 212 0.06 -6.44 -4.16
CA SER A 212 0.25 -5.42 -5.21
C SER A 212 0.12 -3.98 -4.71
N LEU A 213 -0.93 -3.68 -3.94
CA LEU A 213 -1.23 -2.34 -3.44
C LEU A 213 -1.65 -2.37 -1.97
N GLN A 214 -1.00 -1.54 -1.17
CA GLN A 214 -1.29 -1.34 0.24
C GLN A 214 -1.46 0.16 0.52
N LEU A 215 -2.63 0.57 0.99
CA LEU A 215 -2.92 1.93 1.45
C LEU A 215 -2.67 2.00 2.95
N ILE A 216 -1.82 2.93 3.39
CA ILE A 216 -1.40 3.10 4.78
C ILE A 216 -1.90 4.45 5.26
N VAL A 217 -2.75 4.46 6.29
CA VAL A 217 -3.34 5.67 6.86
C VAL A 217 -2.86 5.81 8.30
N MET A 218 -2.12 6.88 8.56
CA MET A 218 -1.50 7.22 9.83
C MET A 218 -2.50 7.85 10.80
N ALA A 219 -2.18 7.86 12.09
CA ALA A 219 -3.08 8.30 13.14
C ALA A 219 -3.47 9.80 13.05
N ASP A 220 -2.62 10.62 12.44
CA ASP A 220 -2.82 12.06 12.21
C ASP A 220 -3.49 12.37 10.85
N GLY A 221 -3.95 11.34 10.15
CA GLY A 221 -4.60 11.46 8.86
C GLY A 221 -3.62 11.57 7.69
N HIS A 222 -2.30 11.58 7.89
CA HIS A 222 -1.37 11.38 6.78
C HIS A 222 -1.54 9.99 6.16
N MET A 223 -1.20 9.84 4.88
CA MET A 223 -1.25 8.55 4.24
C MET A 223 -0.10 8.34 3.26
N GLY A 224 0.01 7.10 2.79
CA GLY A 224 0.84 6.76 1.66
C GLY A 224 0.57 5.34 1.21
N LEU A 225 1.40 4.85 0.28
CA LEU A 225 1.31 3.51 -0.24
C LEU A 225 2.59 2.72 -0.03
N ASN A 226 2.43 1.40 0.07
CA ASN A 226 3.48 0.42 -0.20
C ASN A 226 3.07 -0.44 -1.40
N CYS A 227 3.96 -0.58 -2.37
CA CYS A 227 3.65 -1.22 -3.66
C CYS A 227 4.65 -2.33 -3.98
N GLU A 228 4.13 -3.52 -4.30
CA GLU A 228 4.96 -4.61 -4.83
C GLU A 228 5.38 -4.29 -6.28
N HIS A 229 6.67 -4.41 -6.59
CA HIS A 229 7.21 -3.85 -7.83
C HIS A 229 7.07 -4.76 -9.05
N SER A 230 6.94 -6.08 -8.87
CA SER A 230 7.11 -7.01 -9.99
C SER A 230 5.96 -7.04 -11.01
N TYR A 231 4.79 -6.47 -10.68
CA TYR A 231 3.62 -6.47 -11.57
C TYR A 231 3.49 -5.21 -12.44
N ALA A 232 4.01 -4.06 -11.99
CA ALA A 232 3.88 -2.78 -12.67
C ALA A 232 4.99 -1.79 -12.25
N ASP A 233 5.28 -0.86 -13.15
CA ASP A 233 6.19 0.26 -12.89
C ASP A 233 5.47 1.38 -12.11
N ALA A 234 6.25 2.15 -11.35
CA ALA A 234 5.72 3.20 -10.46
C ALA A 234 4.75 4.20 -11.13
N PRO A 235 4.95 4.66 -12.39
CA PRO A 235 4.01 5.59 -13.03
C PRO A 235 2.57 5.07 -13.14
N VAL A 236 2.37 3.75 -13.21
CA VAL A 236 1.04 3.14 -13.30
C VAL A 236 0.26 3.33 -11.99
N VAL A 237 0.91 3.10 -10.85
CA VAL A 237 0.28 3.33 -9.53
C VAL A 237 0.16 4.82 -9.24
N ALA A 238 1.17 5.62 -9.61
CA ALA A 238 1.14 7.07 -9.47
C ALA A 238 -0.09 7.67 -10.18
N HIS A 239 -0.41 7.23 -11.40
CA HIS A 239 -1.59 7.69 -12.13
C HIS A 239 -2.89 7.42 -11.36
N VAL A 240 -3.06 6.22 -10.77
CA VAL A 240 -4.25 5.89 -9.97
C VAL A 240 -4.38 6.79 -8.74
N ILE A 241 -3.26 7.13 -8.11
CA ILE A 241 -3.24 7.97 -6.92
C ILE A 241 -3.35 9.46 -7.23
N GLU A 242 -2.86 9.90 -8.40
CA GLU A 242 -3.10 11.27 -8.87
C GLU A 242 -4.59 11.55 -9.03
N TYR A 243 -5.40 10.58 -9.49
CA TYR A 243 -6.87 10.71 -9.47
C TYR A 243 -7.39 10.96 -8.07
N ASN A 244 -6.90 10.19 -7.09
CA ASN A 244 -7.30 10.30 -5.69
C ASN A 244 -6.99 11.69 -5.11
N PHE A 245 -5.73 12.11 -5.22
CA PHE A 245 -5.21 13.37 -4.69
C PHE A 245 -5.82 14.59 -5.40
N THR A 246 -6.03 14.50 -6.71
CA THR A 246 -6.72 15.55 -7.46
C THR A 246 -8.16 15.68 -6.98
N TYR A 247 -8.86 14.56 -6.78
CA TYR A 247 -10.22 14.59 -6.27
C TYR A 247 -10.28 15.14 -4.83
N GLU A 248 -9.29 14.83 -3.99
CA GLU A 248 -9.15 15.32 -2.63
C GLU A 248 -8.97 16.84 -2.54
N ILE A 249 -8.26 17.44 -3.49
CA ILE A 249 -8.09 18.90 -3.57
C ILE A 249 -9.33 19.58 -4.17
N LEU A 250 -9.91 19.00 -5.23
CA LEU A 250 -10.95 19.66 -6.02
C LEU A 250 -12.36 19.47 -5.47
N SER A 251 -12.58 18.49 -4.58
CA SER A 251 -13.91 18.14 -4.08
C SER A 251 -14.04 18.42 -2.57
N GLU A 252 -15.22 18.84 -2.14
CA GLU A 252 -15.55 19.05 -0.72
C GLU A 252 -15.83 17.73 0.00
N LEU A 253 -14.81 16.86 0.12
CA LEU A 253 -14.93 15.49 0.63
C LEU A 253 -15.20 15.40 2.14
N TYR A 254 -14.99 16.48 2.87
CA TYR A 254 -15.06 16.50 4.33
C TYR A 254 -15.89 17.68 4.85
N ASP A 255 -16.63 17.45 5.93
CA ASP A 255 -17.39 18.49 6.63
C ASP A 255 -16.48 19.36 7.52
N SER A 256 -17.07 20.33 8.21
CA SER A 256 -16.34 21.22 9.13
C SER A 256 -15.71 20.49 10.33
N GLU A 257 -16.15 19.26 10.63
CA GLU A 257 -15.59 18.41 11.68
C GLU A 257 -14.55 17.42 11.11
N GLY A 258 -14.28 17.44 9.81
CA GLY A 258 -13.36 16.55 9.12
C GLY A 258 -13.90 15.14 8.85
N ASN A 259 -15.21 14.89 8.99
CA ASN A 259 -15.84 13.62 8.59
C ASN A 259 -16.15 13.62 7.11
N CYS A 260 -16.25 12.44 6.50
CA CYS A 260 -16.67 12.27 5.11
C CYS A 260 -18.04 12.91 4.84
N THR A 261 -18.19 13.45 3.63
CA THR A 261 -19.46 13.88 3.06
C THR A 261 -19.85 12.96 1.90
N ASP A 262 -21.15 12.69 1.74
CA ASP A 262 -21.66 11.94 0.59
C ASP A 262 -21.88 12.92 -0.59
N ILE A 263 -20.81 13.25 -1.33
CA ILE A 263 -20.91 14.08 -2.55
C ILE A 263 -21.70 13.35 -3.64
N HIS A 264 -21.55 12.02 -3.71
CA HIS A 264 -22.31 11.16 -4.60
C HIS A 264 -23.46 10.54 -3.82
N LYS A 265 -24.68 11.04 -4.01
CA LYS A 265 -25.94 10.47 -3.44
C LYS A 265 -26.23 9.01 -3.83
N ASN A 266 -25.28 8.35 -4.49
CA ASN A 266 -25.36 6.97 -4.95
C ASN A 266 -24.84 5.96 -3.92
N GLY A 267 -24.15 6.42 -2.87
CA GLY A 267 -23.80 5.57 -1.73
C GLY A 267 -24.98 5.48 -0.77
N THR A 268 -25.71 4.37 -0.76
CA THR A 268 -26.75 4.18 0.25
C THR A 268 -26.08 4.00 1.61
N GLN A 269 -26.35 4.93 2.52
CA GLN A 269 -26.23 4.62 3.94
C GLN A 269 -27.16 3.43 4.21
N GLU A 270 -26.64 2.45 4.94
CA GLU A 270 -27.41 1.35 5.51
C GLU A 270 -27.79 0.27 4.51
N ASN A 271 -26.85 -0.66 4.30
CA ASN A 271 -27.03 -2.10 4.54
C ASN A 271 -25.78 -2.83 4.02
N LEU A 272 -24.75 -2.91 4.88
CA LEU A 272 -23.58 -3.73 4.60
C LEU A 272 -24.03 -5.13 4.23
N LYS A 273 -23.50 -5.68 3.12
CA LYS A 273 -23.81 -7.05 2.70
C LYS A 273 -23.41 -8.06 3.78
N CYS A 274 -22.30 -7.79 4.47
CA CYS A 274 -21.81 -8.57 5.60
C CYS A 274 -21.02 -7.64 6.53
N SER A 275 -21.05 -7.91 7.84
CA SER A 275 -20.16 -7.25 8.80
C SER A 275 -18.70 -7.66 8.55
N PRO A 276 -17.72 -6.81 8.90
CA PRO A 276 -16.31 -7.22 8.87
C PRO A 276 -16.08 -8.49 9.69
N SER A 277 -15.24 -9.39 9.18
CA SER A 277 -14.89 -10.63 9.88
C SER A 277 -13.40 -10.68 10.14
N LEU A 278 -13.02 -10.85 11.41
CA LEU A 278 -11.63 -11.05 11.81
C LEU A 278 -11.09 -12.37 11.26
N LEU A 279 -9.94 -12.34 10.59
CA LEU A 279 -9.23 -13.53 10.15
C LEU A 279 -8.57 -14.22 11.34
N GLN A 280 -8.65 -15.55 11.34
CA GLN A 280 -8.09 -16.39 12.38
C GLN A 280 -6.84 -17.11 11.88
N TRP A 281 -5.89 -17.32 12.79
CA TRP A 281 -4.62 -17.96 12.50
C TRP A 281 -4.33 -19.01 13.56
N GLU A 282 -3.94 -20.21 13.15
CA GLU A 282 -3.43 -21.24 14.03
C GLU A 282 -1.91 -21.13 14.10
N VAL A 283 -1.42 -20.67 15.25
CA VAL A 283 0.02 -20.54 15.52
C VAL A 283 0.46 -21.57 16.54
N ASN A 284 1.10 -22.64 16.05
CA ASN A 284 1.77 -23.61 16.91
C ASN A 284 3.17 -23.14 17.30
N SER A 285 3.83 -23.89 18.21
CA SER A 285 5.16 -23.55 18.73
C SER A 285 6.26 -23.46 17.67
N LYS A 286 6.15 -24.23 16.58
CA LYS A 286 7.12 -24.15 15.46
C LYS A 286 6.92 -22.84 14.69
N LEU A 287 5.68 -22.52 14.35
CA LEU A 287 5.36 -21.29 13.61
C LEU A 287 5.70 -20.06 14.45
N SER A 288 5.47 -20.06 15.76
CA SER A 288 5.87 -18.94 16.63
C SER A 288 7.39 -18.69 16.61
N CYS A 289 8.22 -19.75 16.59
CA CYS A 289 9.68 -19.59 16.46
C CYS A 289 10.09 -19.01 15.10
N VAL A 290 9.38 -19.38 14.03
CA VAL A 290 9.62 -18.82 12.69
C VAL A 290 9.23 -17.34 12.65
N ILE A 291 8.08 -16.98 13.22
CA ILE A 291 7.61 -15.59 13.31
C ILE A 291 8.60 -14.75 14.12
N ASP A 292 9.06 -15.23 15.27
CA ASP A 292 10.06 -14.52 16.10
C ASP A 292 11.36 -14.26 15.33
N SER A 293 11.87 -15.29 14.64
CA SER A 293 13.07 -15.17 13.81
C SER A 293 12.89 -14.16 12.67
N ALA A 294 11.71 -14.16 12.03
CA ALA A 294 11.37 -13.22 10.97
C ALA A 294 11.22 -11.78 11.50
N CYS A 295 10.65 -11.58 12.69
CA CYS A 295 10.61 -10.28 13.36
C CYS A 295 12.02 -9.74 13.62
N ASN A 296 12.92 -10.58 14.14
CA ASN A 296 14.31 -10.20 14.39
C ASN A 296 15.05 -9.81 13.09
N LEU A 297 14.84 -10.56 12.01
CA LEU A 297 15.40 -10.24 10.69
C LEU A 297 14.84 -8.93 10.14
N ALA A 298 13.51 -8.74 10.19
CA ALA A 298 12.85 -7.54 9.72
C ALA A 298 13.34 -6.30 10.47
N ASN A 299 13.39 -6.35 11.80
CA ASN A 299 13.90 -5.26 12.63
C ASN A 299 15.35 -4.92 12.28
N LYS A 300 16.21 -5.93 12.11
CA LYS A 300 17.61 -5.73 11.69
C LYS A 300 17.69 -5.01 10.34
N ASN A 301 16.92 -5.47 9.35
CA ASN A 301 16.90 -4.85 8.01
C ASN A 301 16.35 -3.42 8.05
N ASN A 302 15.34 -3.16 8.87
CA ASN A 302 14.77 -1.82 9.03
C ASN A 302 15.77 -0.87 9.69
N THR A 303 16.54 -1.33 10.67
CA THR A 303 17.58 -0.51 11.32
C THR A 303 18.80 -0.24 10.43
N ASP A 304 19.01 -1.03 9.38
CA ASP A 304 20.11 -0.88 8.42
C ASP A 304 19.78 0.13 7.29
N LEU A 305 18.51 0.52 7.15
CA LEU A 305 18.08 1.52 6.17
C LEU A 305 18.38 2.94 6.68
N ASP A 306 19.26 3.65 5.99
CA ASP A 306 19.44 5.10 6.14
C ASP A 306 18.67 5.83 5.02
N LEU A 307 17.63 6.58 5.40
CA LEU A 307 16.77 7.29 4.47
C LEU A 307 16.57 8.73 4.90
N LEU A 308 16.84 9.65 3.96
CA LEU A 308 16.67 11.08 4.14
C LEU A 308 15.82 11.65 3.00
N VAL A 309 14.71 12.29 3.37
CA VAL A 309 13.91 13.12 2.46
C VAL A 309 14.26 14.57 2.71
N CYS A 310 14.72 15.27 1.67
CA CYS A 310 15.07 16.68 1.75
C CYS A 310 14.39 17.47 0.64
N ASP A 311 13.85 18.62 1.02
CA ASP A 311 13.36 19.61 0.06
C ASP A 311 14.48 20.50 -0.44
N HIS A 312 14.47 20.75 -1.74
CA HIS A 312 15.34 21.72 -2.38
C HIS A 312 14.54 22.95 -2.79
N GLU A 313 14.63 24.01 -2.00
CA GLU A 313 13.81 25.22 -2.17
C GLU A 313 14.48 26.33 -2.99
N GLN A 314 15.80 26.22 -3.27
CA GLN A 314 16.55 27.32 -3.89
C GLN A 314 16.16 27.56 -5.35
N PHE A 315 15.83 26.50 -6.08
CA PHE A 315 15.36 26.57 -7.45
C PHE A 315 14.59 25.31 -7.86
N GLY A 316 13.95 25.35 -9.03
CA GLY A 316 13.29 24.17 -9.60
C GLY A 316 13.37 24.14 -11.13
N LYS A 317 12.53 23.32 -11.75
CA LYS A 317 12.53 23.10 -13.22
C LYS A 317 12.51 24.38 -14.05
N GLY A 318 11.86 25.44 -13.56
CA GLY A 318 11.78 26.73 -14.25
C GLY A 318 13.14 27.42 -14.44
N ALA A 319 13.99 27.40 -13.40
CA ALA A 319 15.32 28.01 -13.48
C ALA A 319 16.24 27.20 -14.40
N ILE A 320 16.23 25.87 -14.30
CA ILE A 320 17.05 24.97 -15.13
C ILE A 320 16.69 25.13 -16.61
N LYS A 321 15.38 25.22 -16.92
CA LYS A 321 14.91 25.43 -18.30
C LYS A 321 15.34 26.77 -18.88
N LYS A 322 15.49 27.84 -18.08
CA LYS A 322 16.04 29.13 -18.56
C LYS A 322 17.50 29.01 -19.03
N CYS A 323 18.25 28.07 -18.44
CA CYS A 323 19.60 27.73 -18.89
C CYS A 323 19.62 26.80 -20.12
N LYS A 324 18.46 26.50 -20.74
CA LYS A 324 18.30 25.59 -21.88
C LYS A 324 18.80 24.16 -21.60
N MET A 325 18.67 23.70 -20.36
CA MET A 325 19.03 22.33 -19.95
C MET A 325 17.79 21.51 -19.61
N SER A 326 17.88 20.19 -19.81
CA SER A 326 16.90 19.24 -19.28
C SER A 326 17.01 19.22 -17.75
N PRO A 327 15.91 19.43 -17.00
CA PRO A 327 15.91 19.30 -15.54
C PRO A 327 16.41 17.94 -15.08
N ASP A 328 16.01 16.89 -15.78
CA ASP A 328 16.37 15.50 -15.47
C ASP A 328 17.88 15.27 -15.59
N ALA A 329 18.45 15.55 -16.78
CA ALA A 329 19.90 15.45 -16.99
C ALA A 329 20.72 16.35 -16.04
N PHE A 330 20.19 17.50 -15.65
CA PHE A 330 20.83 18.37 -14.67
C PHE A 330 20.93 17.69 -13.29
N ILE A 331 19.85 17.07 -12.82
CA ILE A 331 19.83 16.34 -11.54
C ILE A 331 20.74 15.12 -11.60
N GLN A 332 20.71 14.33 -12.69
CA GLN A 332 21.60 13.18 -12.86
C GLN A 332 23.09 13.59 -12.77
N MET A 333 23.46 14.67 -13.45
CA MET A 333 24.83 15.20 -13.36
C MET A 333 25.19 15.70 -11.95
N ALA A 334 24.25 16.29 -11.22
CA ALA A 334 24.46 16.71 -9.84
C ALA A 334 24.72 15.52 -8.91
N VAL A 335 23.96 14.43 -9.06
CA VAL A 335 24.15 13.17 -8.31
C VAL A 335 25.53 12.57 -8.62
N MET A 336 25.87 12.40 -9.90
CA MET A 336 27.17 11.84 -10.32
C MET A 336 28.36 12.70 -9.85
N THR A 337 28.22 14.03 -9.93
CA THR A 337 29.26 14.97 -9.48
C THR A 337 29.44 14.87 -7.96
N THR A 338 28.34 14.78 -7.21
CA THR A 338 28.38 14.63 -5.75
C THR A 338 29.06 13.34 -5.36
N HIS A 339 28.70 12.21 -5.98
CA HIS A 339 29.36 10.93 -5.72
C HIS A 339 30.86 11.01 -5.96
N ARG A 340 31.29 11.54 -7.12
CA ARG A 340 32.72 11.67 -7.45
C ARG A 340 33.48 12.58 -6.49
N LYS A 341 32.84 13.64 -5.98
CA LYS A 341 33.45 14.52 -4.97
C LYS A 341 33.64 13.82 -3.62
N LEU A 342 32.71 12.94 -3.23
CA LEU A 342 32.77 12.22 -1.95
C LEU A 342 33.72 11.02 -2.00
N THR A 343 33.76 10.29 -3.12
CA THR A 343 34.49 9.01 -3.22
C THR A 343 35.78 9.09 -4.05
N GLY A 344 35.96 10.14 -4.85
CA GLY A 344 37.05 10.27 -5.80
C GLY A 344 36.88 9.45 -7.08
N GLN A 345 35.80 8.68 -7.22
CA GLN A 345 35.56 7.76 -8.33
C GLN A 345 34.24 8.04 -9.06
N ALA A 346 34.11 7.56 -10.30
CA ALA A 346 32.83 7.55 -10.99
C ALA A 346 31.99 6.35 -10.52
N ALA A 347 30.68 6.54 -10.37
CA ALA A 347 29.75 5.47 -10.05
C ALA A 347 29.20 4.80 -11.32
N LEU A 348 28.84 3.53 -11.20
CA LEU A 348 27.86 2.91 -12.10
C LEU A 348 26.47 3.42 -11.69
N VAL A 349 25.78 4.08 -12.61
CA VAL A 349 24.47 4.71 -12.35
C VAL A 349 23.41 4.04 -13.21
N TYR A 350 22.26 3.80 -12.60
CA TYR A 350 21.07 3.28 -13.24
C TYR A 350 19.96 4.33 -13.15
N GLU A 351 19.26 4.53 -14.26
CA GLU A 351 18.09 5.38 -14.38
C GLU A 351 17.03 4.63 -15.20
N VAL A 352 15.81 4.56 -14.68
CA VAL A 352 14.69 3.91 -15.37
C VAL A 352 14.16 4.85 -16.45
N ASN A 353 13.87 4.33 -17.64
CA ASN A 353 13.18 5.06 -18.70
C ASN A 353 11.97 4.24 -19.17
N SER A 354 10.81 4.88 -19.24
CA SER A 354 9.51 4.25 -19.51
C SER A 354 9.05 4.46 -20.95
#